data_AF-A0A9D1CCV1-F1
#
_entry.id   AF-A0A9D1CCV1-F1
#
_cell.length_a   1.000
_cell.length_b   1.000
_cell.length_c   1.000
_cell.angle_alpha   90.00
_cell.angle_beta   90.00
_cell.angle_gamma   90.00
#
_symmetry.space_group_name_H-M   'P 1'
#
loop_
_entity.id
_entity.type
_entity.pdbx_description
1 polymer ?
#
loop_
_entity_poly.entity_id
_entity_poly.type
_entity_poly.pdbx_seq_one_letter_code
_entity_poly.pdbx_strand_id
1 'polypeptide(L)' 'IKLSSSLIEYVVIHELAHILHQNHSKDFWKLVHKHLKDYKVKEKKIRLFEKLI' A
#
# COMPACT_ATOMS: atom_id res chain seq x y z
N ILE A 1 -13.56 -13.33 0.10
CA ILE A 1 -12.22 -13.48 0.73
C ILE A 1 -12.01 -12.29 1.67
N LYS A 2 -11.48 -12.49 2.88
CA LYS A 2 -11.21 -11.40 3.83
C LYS A 2 -9.71 -11.10 3.83
N LEU A 3 -9.33 -9.84 3.56
CA LEU A 3 -7.95 -9.40 3.71
C LEU A 3 -7.56 -9.38 5.19
N SER A 4 -6.30 -9.68 5.50
CA SER A 4 -5.80 -9.55 6.87
C SER A 4 -5.73 -8.07 7.26
N SER A 5 -5.86 -7.76 8.54
CA SER A 5 -5.79 -6.38 9.04
C SER A 5 -4.51 -5.66 8.62
N SER A 6 -3.39 -6.40 8.52
CA SER A 6 -2.10 -5.88 8.06
C SER A 6 -2.12 -5.42 6.59
N LEU A 7 -2.86 -6.13 5.72
CA LEU A 7 -3.02 -5.72 4.31
C LEU A 7 -4.02 -4.58 4.17
N ILE A 8 -5.07 -4.54 5.01
CA ILE A 8 -6.00 -3.41 5.07
C ILE A 8 -5.25 -2.14 5.48
N GLU A 9 -4.39 -2.21 6.50
CA GLU A 9 -3.54 -1.09 6.92
C GLU A 9 -2.68 -0.55 5.77
N TYR A 10 -2.12 -1.43 4.93
CA TYR A 10 -1.38 -1.00 3.73
C TYR A 10 -2.26 -0.22 2.76
N VAL A 11 -3.46 -0.72 2.45
CA VAL A 11 -4.39 -0.04 1.53
C VAL A 11 -4.78 1.32 2.10
N VAL A 12 -5.13 1.40 3.39
CA VAL A 12 -5.48 2.68 4.03
C VAL A 12 -4.32 3.68 3.93
N ILE A 13 -3.09 3.27 4.27
CA ILE A 13 -1.92 4.16 4.18
C ILE A 13 -1.63 4.55 2.72
N HIS A 14 -1.83 3.64 1.77
CA HIS A 14 -1.67 3.89 0.34
C HIS A 14 -2.64 4.96 -0.17
N GLU A 15 -3.94 4.81 0.13
CA GLU A 15 -4.97 5.78 -0.28
C GLU A 15 -4.79 7.14 0.42
N LEU A 16 -4.40 7.15 1.70
CA LEU A 16 -4.10 8.40 2.40
C LEU A 16 -2.89 9.13 1.80
N ALA A 17 -1.86 8.39 1.34
CA ALA A 17 -0.71 9.00 0.67
C ALA A 17 -1.10 9.69 -0.64
N HIS A 18 -2.16 9.22 -1.32
CA HIS A 18 -2.66 9.85 -2.54
C HIS A 18 -3.23 11.26 -2.34
N ILE A 19 -3.61 11.63 -1.12
CA ILE A 19 -4.05 13.00 -0.78
C ILE A 19 -2.94 14.03 -1.04
N LEU A 20 -1.68 13.66 -0.76
CA LEU A 20 -0.51 14.53 -0.96
C LEU A 20 0.22 14.25 -2.28
N HIS A 21 0.18 13.02 -2.76
CA HIS A 21 0.89 12.58 -3.95
C HIS A 21 -0.02 11.74 -4.85
N GLN A 22 -0.66 12.36 -5.85
CA GLN A 22 -1.66 11.71 -6.71
C GLN A 22 -1.11 10.54 -7.54
N ASN A 23 0.20 10.51 -7.79
CA ASN A 23 0.88 9.43 -8.52
C ASN A 23 1.84 8.66 -7.60
N HIS A 24 2.15 7.41 -7.94
CA HIS A 24 3.15 6.55 -7.27
C HIS A 24 4.62 7.00 -7.50
N SER A 25 4.88 8.29 -7.32
CA SER A 25 6.18 8.93 -7.43
C SER A 25 7.15 8.47 -6.32
N LYS A 26 8.43 8.87 -6.42
CA LYS A 26 9.41 8.59 -5.35
C LYS A 26 8.97 9.16 -4.00
N ASP A 27 8.34 10.33 -3.98
CA ASP A 27 7.91 10.97 -2.73
C ASP A 27 6.65 10.31 -2.15
N PHE A 28 5.75 9.81 -3.00
CA PHE A 28 4.66 8.91 -2.57
C PHE A 28 5.22 7.71 -1.80
N TRP A 29 6.19 7.00 -2.39
CA TRP A 29 6.73 5.80 -1.74
C TRP A 29 7.56 6.11 -0.50
N LYS A 30 8.23 7.27 -0.44
CA LYS A 30 8.87 7.75 0.80
C LYS A 30 7.84 7.98 1.90
N LEU A 31 6.70 8.61 1.58
CA LEU A 31 5.63 8.86 2.55
C LEU A 31 5.02 7.54 3.04
N VAL A 32 4.69 6.62 2.14
CA VAL A 32 4.22 5.28 2.51
C VAL A 32 5.24 4.57 3.40
N HIS A 33 6.52 4.58 3.02
CA HIS A 33 7.59 3.94 3.81
C HIS A 33 7.78 4.56 5.20
N LYS A 34 7.59 5.88 5.34
CA LYS A 34 7.66 6.58 6.63
C LYS A 34 6.63 6.03 7.62
N HIS A 35 5.43 5.69 7.16
CA HIS A 35 4.36 5.17 8.01
C HIS A 35 4.34 3.63 8.05
N LEU A 36 4.87 2.96 7.03
CA LEU A 36 4.83 1.52 6.90
C LEU A 36 6.10 0.98 6.25
N LYS A 37 7.07 0.61 7.09
CA LYS A 37 8.42 0.22 6.63
C LYS A 37 8.42 -1.02 5.73
N ASP A 38 7.50 -1.96 5.97
CA ASP A 38 7.37 -3.22 5.24
C ASP A 38 6.40 -3.16 4.04
N TYR A 39 6.01 -1.95 3.60
CA TYR A 39 5.00 -1.77 2.54
C TYR A 39 5.27 -2.58 1.27
N LYS A 40 6.54 -2.80 0.88
CA LYS A 40 6.91 -3.57 -0.32
C LYS A 40 6.43 -5.02 -0.26
N VAL A 41 6.44 -5.62 0.93
CA VAL A 41 5.95 -7.00 1.11
C VAL A 41 4.42 -7.03 0.96
N LYS A 42 3.74 -6.03 1.52
CA LYS A 42 2.29 -5.90 1.46
C LYS A 42 1.80 -5.55 0.04
N GLU A 43 2.50 -4.67 -0.66
CA GLU A 43 2.27 -4.36 -2.08
C GLU A 43 2.34 -5.62 -2.95
N LYS A 44 3.38 -6.44 -2.78
CA LYS A 44 3.49 -7.71 -3.51
C LYS A 44 2.30 -8.63 -3.24
N LYS A 45 1.86 -8.73 -1.98
CA LYS A 45 0.69 -9.54 -1.60
C LYS A 45 -0.60 -9.00 -2.22
N ILE A 46 -0.81 -7.69 -2.24
CA ILE A 46 -1.97 -7.06 -2.88
C ILE A 46 -1.95 -7.30 -4.39
N ARG A 47 -0.82 -7.12 -5.08
CA ARG A 47 -0.70 -7.40 -6.53
C ARG A 47 -0.94 -8.87 -6.87
N LEU A 48 -0.58 -9.80 -5.98
CA LEU A 48 -0.90 -11.22 -6.15
C LEU A 48 -2.39 -11.48 -5.95
N PHE A 49 -3.00 -10.79 -4.98
CA PHE A 49 -4.43 -10.88 -4.72
C PHE A 49 -5.23 -10.42 -5.95
N GLU A 50 -4.90 -9.27 -6.55
CA GLU A 50 -5.56 -8.75 -7.76
C GLU A 50 -5.51 -9.71 -8.97
N LYS A 51 -4.52 -10.60 -9.06
CA LYS A 51 -4.41 -11.58 -10.14
C LYS A 51 -5.24 -12.85 -9.94
N LEU A 52 -5.72 -13.08 -8.72
CA LEU A 52 -6.45 -14.29 -8.32
C LEU A 52 -7.97 -14.10 -8.38
N ILE A 53 -8.43 -12.87 -8.59
CA ILE A 53 -9.84 -12.48 -8.76
C ILE A 53 -10.05 -12.10 -10.22
#